data_AF-A0A810DYL4-F1
#
_entry.id   AF-A0A810DYL4-F1
#
_cell.length_a   1.000
_cell.length_b   1.000
_cell.length_c   1.000
_cell.angle_alpha   90.00
_cell.angle_beta   90.00
_cell.angle_gamma   90.00
#
_symmetry.space_group_name_H-M   'P 1'
#
loop_
_entity.id
_entity.type
_entity.pdbx_description
1 polymer ?
#
loop_
_entity_poly.entity_id
_entity_poly.type
_entity_poly.pdbx_seq_one_letter_code
_entity_poly.pdbx_strand_id
1 'polypeptide(L)'
;MDQPIYHNIERNLDTLLDEFGHSPDVTIRSLDFCQAVCMRIAVIYIEGLIDQQALSENVLSQITTASSSNQSVCQTEENGQPQKEELLQCDQPLKIN
;
A
#
# COMPACT_ATOMS: atom_id res chain seq x y z
N MET A 1 10.56 22.27 9.23
CA MET A 1 9.10 22.47 9.39
C MET A 1 8.56 21.15 9.90
N ASP A 2 7.81 21.14 11.00
CA ASP A 2 7.18 19.91 11.50
C ASP A 2 5.80 19.79 10.83
N GLN A 3 5.74 19.14 9.67
CA GLN A 3 4.46 18.82 9.05
C GLN A 3 3.79 17.64 9.78
N PRO A 4 2.47 17.71 10.06
CA PRO A 4 1.76 16.64 10.74
C PRO A 4 1.58 15.43 9.81
N ILE A 5 1.67 14.22 10.37
CA ILE A 5 1.30 12.98 9.69
C ILE A 5 -0.21 12.78 9.82
N TYR A 6 -0.90 12.59 8.70
CA TYR A 6 -2.34 12.38 8.64
C TYR A 6 -2.70 10.88 8.65
N HIS A 7 -3.95 10.56 9.01
CA HIS A 7 -4.48 9.19 8.94
C HIS A 7 -4.76 8.72 7.51
N ASN A 8 -5.00 9.65 6.57
CA ASN A 8 -5.21 9.33 5.16
C ASN A 8 -3.85 9.27 4.45
N ILE A 9 -3.57 8.12 3.81
CA ILE A 9 -2.27 7.87 3.19
C ILE A 9 -2.07 8.72 1.94
N GLU A 10 -3.11 8.94 1.14
CA GLU A 10 -3.03 9.76 -0.07
C GLU A 10 -2.61 11.20 0.26
N ARG A 11 -3.17 11.78 1.32
CA ARG A 11 -2.80 13.12 1.82
C ARG A 11 -1.35 13.18 2.25
N ASN A 12 -0.83 12.13 2.90
CA ASN A 12 0.58 12.08 3.29
C ASN A 12 1.49 11.99 2.05
N LEU A 13 1.10 11.20 1.04
CA LEU A 13 1.85 11.06 -0.20
C LEU A 13 1.90 12.37 -0.98
N ASP A 14 0.77 13.04 -1.17
CA ASP A 14 0.70 14.35 -1.84
C ASP A 14 1.59 15.37 -1.13
N THR A 15 1.48 15.41 0.20
CA THR A 15 2.29 16.32 1.03
C THR A 15 3.79 16.06 0.87
N LEU A 16 4.22 14.79 0.89
CA LEU A 16 5.63 14.44 0.71
C LEU A 16 6.11 14.73 -0.72
N LEU A 17 5.29 14.45 -1.74
CA LEU A 17 5.62 14.74 -3.13
C LEU A 17 5.82 16.25 -3.37
N ASP A 18 4.96 17.09 -2.77
CA ASP A 18 5.09 18.53 -2.80
C ASP A 18 6.40 18.99 -2.12
N GLU A 19 6.75 18.41 -0.97
CA GLU A 19 8.02 18.72 -0.26
C GLU A 19 9.26 18.33 -1.08
N PHE A 20 9.20 17.22 -1.81
CA PHE A 20 10.27 16.80 -2.71
C PHE A 20 10.22 17.49 -4.09
N GLY A 21 9.30 18.43 -4.31
CA GLY A 21 9.16 19.18 -5.55
C GLY A 21 8.82 18.30 -6.76
N HIS A 22 8.09 17.19 -6.55
CA HIS A 22 7.82 16.16 -7.55
C HIS A 22 9.09 15.65 -8.25
N SER A 23 10.19 15.52 -7.51
CA SER A 23 11.43 14.96 -8.05
C SER A 23 11.18 13.59 -8.71
N PRO A 24 11.64 13.38 -9.95
CA PRO A 24 11.48 12.09 -10.64
C PRO A 24 12.27 10.96 -9.97
N ASP A 25 13.25 11.30 -9.12
CA ASP A 25 14.03 10.32 -8.38
C ASP A 25 13.25 9.75 -7.18
N VAL A 26 12.15 10.39 -6.76
CA VAL A 26 11.32 9.88 -5.66
C VAL A 26 10.39 8.80 -6.21
N THR A 27 10.60 7.58 -5.74
CA THR A 27 9.77 6.43 -6.09
C THR A 27 8.83 6.07 -4.94
N ILE A 28 7.57 5.82 -5.28
CA ILE A 28 6.55 5.33 -4.35
C ILE A 28 6.14 3.91 -4.79
N ARG A 29 6.31 2.92 -3.89
CA ARG A 29 5.82 1.55 -4.07
C ARG A 29 4.65 1.28 -3.12
N SER A 30 3.47 1.07 -3.69
CA SER A 30 2.27 0.71 -2.93
C SER A 30 2.16 -0.82 -2.77
N LEU A 31 1.75 -1.24 -1.59
CA LEU A 31 1.55 -2.63 -1.22
C LEU A 31 0.21 -2.73 -0.49
N ASP A 32 -0.64 -3.66 -0.90
CA ASP A 32 -1.86 -3.97 -0.17
C ASP A 32 -1.59 -5.13 0.79
N PHE A 33 -1.88 -4.91 2.06
CA PHE A 33 -1.69 -5.85 3.16
C PHE A 33 -3.07 -6.31 3.64
N CYS A 34 -3.51 -7.49 3.23
CA CYS A 34 -4.76 -8.08 3.68
C CYS A 34 -4.46 -9.31 4.55
N GLN A 35 -4.55 -9.14 5.87
CA GLN A 35 -4.64 -10.26 6.82
C GLN A 35 -6.05 -10.31 7.41
N ALA A 36 -6.30 -9.56 8.50
CA ALA A 36 -7.62 -9.44 9.12
C ALA A 36 -8.38 -8.18 8.67
N VAL A 37 -7.64 -7.16 8.25
CA VAL A 37 -8.13 -5.90 7.68
C VAL A 37 -7.23 -5.61 6.48
N CYS A 38 -7.81 -5.18 5.36
CA CYS A 38 -7.03 -4.69 4.23
C CYS A 38 -6.49 -3.29 4.55
N MET A 39 -5.18 -3.19 4.62
CA MET A 39 -4.45 -1.93 4.83
C MET A 39 -3.59 -1.65 3.61
N ARG A 40 -3.59 -0.40 3.16
CA ARG A 40 -2.67 0.07 2.12
C ARG A 40 -1.41 0.62 2.76
N ILE A 41 -0.26 0.15 2.28
CA ILE A 41 1.07 0.58 2.71
C ILE A 41 1.78 1.22 1.51
N ALA A 42 2.51 2.29 1.73
CA ALA A 42 3.38 2.90 0.72
C ALA A 42 4.81 2.97 1.23
N VAL A 43 5.76 2.48 0.44
CA VAL A 43 7.20 2.57 0.68
C VAL A 43 7.76 3.65 -0.24
N ILE A 44 8.37 4.68 0.33
CA ILE A 44 8.88 5.85 -0.39
C ILE A 44 10.40 5.85 -0.28
N TYR A 45 11.09 6.00 -1.40
CA TYR A 45 12.55 6.02 -1.44
C TYR A 45 13.07 6.85 -2.63
N ILE A 46 14.33 7.25 -2.57
CA ILE A 46 14.99 8.00 -3.66
C ILE A 46 15.82 7.02 -4.50
N GLU A 47 15.46 6.85 -5.77
CA GLU A 47 16.18 5.98 -6.69
C GLU A 47 17.64 6.43 -6.84
N GLY A 48 18.56 5.46 -6.86
CA GLY A 48 20.00 5.71 -6.91
C GLY A 48 20.67 6.04 -5.57
N LEU A 49 19.91 6.35 -4.51
CA LEU A 49 20.46 6.51 -3.15
C LEU A 49 20.35 5.25 -2.29
N ILE A 50 19.60 4.26 -2.76
CA ILE A 50 19.30 3.05 -2.01
C ILE A 50 19.79 1.81 -2.76
N ASP A 51 20.25 0.80 -2.02
CA ASP A 51 20.50 -0.54 -2.57
C ASP A 51 19.17 -1.28 -2.78
N GLN A 52 18.76 -1.38 -4.04
CA GLN A 52 17.48 -2.00 -4.42
C GLN A 52 17.37 -3.46 -3.97
N GLN A 53 18.48 -4.20 -3.94
CA GLN A 53 18.49 -5.59 -3.47
C GLN A 53 18.23 -5.63 -1.97
N ALA A 54 18.92 -4.79 -1.20
CA ALA A 54 18.73 -4.70 0.23
C ALA A 54 17.30 -4.26 0.62
N LEU A 55 16.69 -3.33 -0.13
CA LEU A 55 15.29 -2.93 0.08
C LEU A 55 14.31 -4.07 -0.20
N SER A 56 14.51 -4.78 -1.30
CA SER A 56 13.67 -5.91 -1.67
C SER A 56 13.75 -7.01 -0.61
N GLU A 57 14.96 -7.39 -0.21
CA GLU A 57 15.19 -8.51 0.70
C GLU A 57 14.86 -8.18 2.16
N ASN A 58 15.14 -6.97 2.64
CA ASN A 58 15.03 -6.66 4.08
C ASN A 58 13.76 -5.87 4.45
N VAL A 59 13.12 -5.20 3.49
CA VAL A 59 11.92 -4.39 3.75
C VAL A 59 10.71 -5.00 3.07
N LEU A 60 10.72 -5.10 1.74
CA LEU A 60 9.54 -5.53 0.97
C LEU A 60 9.19 -7.00 1.24
N SER A 61 10.18 -7.88 1.27
CA SER A 61 9.97 -9.30 1.53
C SER A 61 9.37 -9.55 2.92
N GLN A 62 9.78 -8.78 3.93
CA GLN A 62 9.33 -8.94 5.31
C GLN A 62 7.88 -8.49 5.46
N ILE A 63 7.51 -7.37 4.82
CA ILE A 63 6.12 -6.88 4.80
C ILE A 63 5.20 -7.91 4.11
N THR A 64 5.66 -8.50 3.00
CA THR A 64 4.89 -9.49 2.23
C THR A 64 4.80 -10.85 2.93
N THR A 65 5.88 -11.28 3.58
CA THR A 65 5.89 -12.54 4.34
C THR A 65 5.02 -12.43 5.58
N ALA A 66 5.04 -11.27 6.25
CA ALA A 66 4.11 -10.97 7.31
C ALA A 66 2.67 -11.09 6.79
N SER A 67 2.31 -10.49 5.65
CA SER A 67 0.94 -10.53 5.12
C SER A 67 0.45 -11.95 4.82
N SER A 68 1.35 -12.84 4.40
CA SER A 68 1.02 -14.19 3.95
C SER A 68 0.75 -15.19 5.10
N SER A 69 1.06 -14.83 6.35
CA SER A 69 1.00 -15.76 7.49
C SER A 69 -0.41 -16.03 8.04
N ASN A 70 -1.45 -15.38 7.50
CA ASN A 70 -2.87 -15.74 7.73
C ASN A 70 -3.63 -15.53 6.42
N GLN A 71 -3.95 -16.62 5.71
CA GLN A 71 -4.59 -16.58 4.39
C GLN A 71 -5.96 -15.89 4.44
N SER A 72 -6.06 -14.76 3.72
CA SER A 72 -7.25 -14.31 3.00
C SER A 72 -6.74 -13.47 1.81
N VAL A 73 -6.62 -14.12 0.66
CA VAL A 73 -6.03 -13.56 -0.56
C VAL A 73 -7.00 -12.59 -1.22
N CYS A 74 -6.60 -11.34 -1.42
CA CYS A 74 -7.24 -10.42 -2.38
C CYS A 74 -6.27 -10.24 -3.57
N GLN A 75 -6.48 -11.02 -4.62
CA GLN A 75 -5.80 -10.82 -5.91
C GLN A 75 -6.55 -9.74 -6.70
N THR A 76 -5.83 -8.78 -7.26
CA THR A 76 -6.33 -8.01 -8.40
C THR A 76 -5.39 -8.30 -9.57
N GLU A 77 -5.89 -9.11 -10.50
CA GLU A 77 -5.23 -9.37 -11.78
C GLU A 77 -5.49 -8.17 -12.72
N GLU A 78 -4.42 -7.55 -13.23
CA GLU A 78 -4.51 -6.72 -14.44
C GLU A 78 -4.55 -7.65 -15.67
N ASN A 79 -5.70 -7.73 -16.32
CA ASN A 79 -5.88 -7.37 -17.74
C ASN A 79 -7.17 -7.98 -18.34
N GLY A 80 -8.05 -7.10 -18.85
CA GLY A 80 -9.15 -7.47 -19.74
C GLY A 80 -10.52 -7.02 -19.21
N GLN A 81 -11.10 -5.99 -19.83
CA GLN A 81 -12.46 -5.52 -19.56
C GLN A 81 -13.49 -6.66 -19.50
N PRO A 82 -14.47 -6.58 -18.60
CA PRO A 82 -15.82 -6.29 -19.07
C PRO A 82 -16.61 -5.30 -18.18
N GLN A 83 -17.76 -4.96 -18.71
CA GLN A 83 -18.71 -3.93 -18.31
C GLN A 83 -19.55 -4.35 -17.09
N LYS A 84 -19.87 -3.34 -16.25
CA LYS A 84 -21.07 -3.18 -15.39
C LYS A 84 -21.23 -4.06 -14.14
N GLU A 85 -21.47 -3.34 -13.04
CA GLU A 85 -22.28 -3.71 -11.86
C GLU A 85 -21.92 -4.99 -11.11
N GLU A 86 -21.20 -4.85 -9.98
CA GLU A 86 -21.76 -5.30 -8.70
C GLU A 86 -21.08 -4.61 -7.51
N LEU A 87 -21.92 -4.09 -6.64
CA LEU A 87 -21.64 -3.36 -5.42
C LEU A 87 -21.22 -4.36 -4.33
N LEU A 88 -19.94 -4.42 -3.94
CA LEU A 88 -19.53 -5.21 -2.78
C LEU A 88 -19.59 -4.35 -1.52
N GLN A 89 -20.77 -4.34 -0.90
CA GLN A 89 -21.00 -3.82 0.46
C GLN A 89 -20.12 -4.58 1.46
N CYS A 90 -19.22 -3.88 2.15
CA CYS A 90 -18.66 -4.33 3.42
C CYS A 90 -19.71 -4.08 4.53
N ASP A 91 -20.76 -4.89 4.57
CA ASP A 91 -21.71 -4.89 5.68
C ASP A 91 -22.10 -6.32 6.03
N GLN A 92 -21.53 -6.86 7.10
CA GLN A 92 -22.24 -7.79 7.99
C GLN A 92 -21.76 -7.53 9.44
N PRO A 93 -22.66 -7.19 10.39
CA PRO A 93 -22.29 -7.08 11.80
C PRO A 93 -22.04 -8.46 12.41
N LEU A 94 -20.99 -8.57 13.22
CA LEU A 94 -20.70 -9.75 14.05
C LEU A 94 -21.92 -10.12 14.91
N LYS A 95 -22.55 -11.27 14.63
CA LYS A 95 -23.51 -11.90 15.53
C LYS A 95 -22.74 -12.63 16.64
N ILE A 96 -22.90 -12.15 17.87
CA ILE A 96 -22.48 -12.86 19.08
C ILE A 96 -23.69 -13.72 19.50
N ASN A 97 -23.53 -15.05 19.49
CA ASN A 97 -24.41 -15.99 20.18
C ASN A 97 -23.80 -16.38 21.52
#